data_AF-A0A2D6T0F6-F1
#
_entry.id   AF-A0A2D6T0F6-F1
#
_cell.length_a   1.000
_cell.length_b   1.000
_cell.length_c   1.000
_cell.angle_alpha   90.00
_cell.angle_beta   90.00
_cell.angle_gamma   90.00
#
_symmetry.space_group_name_H-M   'P 1'
#
loop_
_entity.id
_entity.type
_entity.pdbx_description
1 polymer ?
#
loop_
_entity_poly.entity_id
_entity_poly.type
_entity_poly.pdbx_seq_one_letter_code
_entity_poly.pdbx_strand_id
1 'polypeptide(L)'
;MNAHQKILKRLAALPLLAFALAATPAAAGSLENMERERAILIDAFLDPGVSPAERGQRVHTARTRLIDLERMVLRDDSLVGRNTPTVKRAFDNYDLTFLVHAAIEKDMAISDSWLEQVGLTTQALMAATKGRR
;
A
#
# COMPACT_ATOMS: atom_id res chain seq x y z
N MET A 1 2.00 23.96 -66.72
CA MET A 1 1.86 24.30 -65.29
C MET A 1 2.52 23.22 -64.43
N ASN A 2 3.84 23.39 -64.34
CA ASN A 2 4.89 23.01 -63.39
C ASN A 2 4.78 21.73 -62.52
N ALA A 3 5.70 20.81 -62.80
CA ALA A 3 6.04 19.60 -62.06
C ALA A 3 6.41 19.81 -60.58
N HIS A 4 6.66 21.06 -60.16
CA HIS A 4 6.89 21.44 -58.77
C HIS A 4 5.66 21.24 -57.85
N GLN A 5 4.44 21.23 -58.40
CA GLN A 5 3.23 21.07 -57.60
C GLN A 5 2.97 19.60 -57.18
N LYS A 6 3.61 18.64 -57.85
CA LYS A 6 3.49 17.20 -57.53
C LYS A 6 4.41 16.76 -56.40
N ILE A 7 5.51 17.48 -56.17
CA ILE A 7 6.49 17.16 -55.11
C ILE A 7 5.94 17.56 -53.74
N LEU A 8 5.21 18.67 -53.66
CA LEU A 8 4.65 19.18 -52.39
C LEU A 8 3.50 18.31 -51.83
N LYS A 9 2.83 17.51 -52.68
CA LYS A 9 1.74 16.60 -52.26
C LYS A 9 2.22 15.24 -51.76
N ARG A 10 3.52 14.94 -51.83
CA ARG A 10 4.08 13.63 -51.44
C ARG A 10 4.79 13.64 -50.07
N LEU A 11 4.74 14.75 -49.35
CA LEU A 11 5.47 14.97 -48.09
C LEU A 11 4.55 14.97 -46.85
N ALA A 12 3.37 14.37 -46.94
CA ALA A 12 2.47 14.17 -45.81
C ALA A 12 2.15 12.67 -45.64
N ALA A 13 3.19 11.84 -45.54
CA ALA A 13 3.07 10.50 -44.99
C ALA A 13 3.95 10.46 -43.74
N LEU A 14 3.47 11.11 -42.69
CA LEU A 14 3.99 10.93 -41.34
C LEU A 14 3.63 9.49 -40.93
N PRO A 15 4.56 8.55 -40.72
CA PRO A 15 4.20 7.35 -40.01
C PRO A 15 4.01 7.80 -38.56
N LEU A 16 2.76 8.03 -38.17
CA LEU A 16 2.39 8.18 -36.77
C LEU A 16 2.67 6.82 -36.13
N LEU A 17 3.88 6.64 -35.60
CA LEU A 17 4.25 5.47 -34.82
C LEU A 17 3.44 5.55 -33.52
N ALA A 18 2.21 5.05 -33.58
CA ALA A 18 1.34 4.93 -32.42
C ALA A 18 1.96 3.86 -31.51
N PHE A 19 2.84 4.30 -30.60
CA PHE A 19 3.23 3.52 -29.45
C PHE A 19 2.01 3.43 -28.54
N ALA A 20 1.10 2.51 -28.86
CA ALA A 20 0.11 2.05 -27.92
C ALA A 20 0.88 1.33 -26.81
N LEU A 21 1.26 2.08 -25.78
CA LEU A 21 1.64 1.53 -24.49
C LEU A 21 0.42 0.75 -24.00
N ALA A 22 0.36 -0.53 -24.34
CA ALA A 22 -0.50 -1.47 -23.67
C ALA A 22 -0.04 -1.47 -22.21
N ALA A 23 -0.73 -0.68 -21.38
CA ALA A 23 -0.59 -0.76 -19.95
C ALA A 23 -1.09 -2.15 -19.55
N THR A 24 -0.18 -3.13 -19.52
CA THR A 24 -0.45 -4.42 -18.91
C THR A 24 -0.87 -4.12 -17.47
N PRO A 25 -2.06 -4.58 -17.02
CA PRO A 25 -2.43 -4.40 -15.62
C PRO A 25 -1.29 -5.00 -14.78
N ALA A 26 -0.67 -4.17 -13.95
CA ALA A 26 0.31 -4.66 -13.00
C ALA A 26 -0.45 -5.62 -12.08
N ALA A 27 -0.23 -6.93 -12.28
CA ALA A 27 -0.83 -7.95 -11.42
C ALA A 27 -0.17 -7.81 -10.04
N ALA A 28 -0.84 -7.15 -9.12
CA ALA A 28 -0.44 -7.09 -7.73
C ALA A 28 -0.58 -8.51 -7.13
N GLY A 29 0.50 -9.01 -6.52
CA GLY A 29 0.49 -10.27 -5.79
C GLY A 29 -0.31 -10.17 -4.50
N SER A 30 -0.41 -11.28 -3.79
CA SER A 30 -1.08 -11.34 -2.47
C SER A 30 -0.52 -10.30 -1.51
N LEU A 31 0.81 -10.19 -1.45
CA LEU A 31 1.52 -9.26 -0.57
C LEU A 31 1.21 -7.80 -0.92
N GLU A 32 1.32 -7.40 -2.19
CA GLU A 32 1.06 -6.01 -2.60
C GLU A 32 -0.40 -5.59 -2.35
N ASN A 33 -1.35 -6.52 -2.49
CA ASN A 33 -2.75 -6.26 -2.17
C ASN A 33 -2.97 -6.07 -0.67
N MET A 34 -2.35 -6.92 0.15
CA MET A 34 -2.38 -6.78 1.61
C MET A 34 -1.77 -5.45 2.07
N GLU A 35 -0.59 -5.09 1.54
CA GLU A 35 0.10 -3.83 1.85
C GLU A 35 -0.77 -2.60 1.53
N ARG A 36 -1.53 -2.65 0.44
CA ARG A 36 -2.48 -1.59 0.06
C ARG A 36 -3.61 -1.45 1.08
N GLU A 37 -4.18 -2.56 1.53
CA GLU A 37 -5.25 -2.52 2.53
C GLU A 37 -4.72 -2.09 3.90
N ARG A 38 -3.49 -2.47 4.26
CA ARG A 38 -2.83 -1.96 5.48
C ARG A 38 -2.66 -0.44 5.43
N ALA A 39 -2.26 0.11 4.28
CA ALA A 39 -2.16 1.55 4.11
C ALA A 39 -3.53 2.24 4.31
N ILE A 40 -4.62 1.66 3.79
CA ILE A 40 -5.99 2.16 4.01
C ILE A 40 -6.38 2.12 5.48
N LEU A 41 -6.03 1.06 6.21
CA LEU A 41 -6.30 0.96 7.64
C LEU A 41 -5.55 2.04 8.44
N ILE A 42 -4.26 2.26 8.13
CA ILE A 42 -3.44 3.30 8.77
C ILE A 42 -3.98 4.69 8.44
N ASP A 43 -4.36 4.94 7.19
CA ASP A 43 -5.00 6.19 6.77
C ASP A 43 -6.28 6.47 7.57
N ALA A 44 -7.11 5.44 7.77
CA ALA A 44 -8.30 5.55 8.60
C ALA A 44 -7.96 5.92 10.07
N PHE A 45 -6.83 5.49 10.63
CA PHE A 45 -6.40 5.93 11.95
C PHE A 45 -6.00 7.41 11.99
N LEU A 46 -5.37 7.90 10.93
CA LEU A 46 -4.68 9.19 10.93
C LEU A 46 -5.46 10.35 10.29
N ASP A 47 -6.50 10.06 9.48
CA ASP A 47 -7.27 11.09 8.76
C ASP A 47 -7.93 12.08 9.74
N PRO A 48 -7.52 13.36 9.82
CA PRO A 48 -8.10 14.31 10.76
C PRO A 48 -9.48 14.83 10.33
N GLY A 49 -9.89 14.58 9.08
CA GLY A 49 -11.11 15.11 8.48
C GLY A 49 -12.37 14.28 8.74
N VAL A 50 -12.25 13.11 9.36
CA VAL A 50 -13.37 12.18 9.59
C VAL A 50 -13.90 12.22 11.01
N SER A 51 -15.23 12.10 11.14
CA SER A 51 -15.88 11.97 12.44
C SER A 51 -15.48 10.67 13.16
N PRO A 52 -15.54 10.59 14.50
CA PRO A 52 -15.22 9.35 15.22
C PRO A 52 -16.05 8.13 14.78
N ALA A 53 -17.33 8.33 14.47
CA ALA A 53 -18.21 7.26 14.01
C ALA A 53 -17.81 6.75 12.62
N GLU A 54 -17.53 7.67 11.69
CA GLU A 54 -17.06 7.33 10.35
C GLU A 54 -15.69 6.64 10.40
N ARG A 55 -14.79 7.12 11.27
CA ARG A 55 -13.49 6.48 11.51
C ARG A 55 -13.68 5.04 11.96
N GLY A 56 -14.54 4.79 12.94
CA GLY A 56 -14.83 3.44 13.43
C GLY A 56 -15.33 2.53 12.31
N GLN A 57 -16.20 3.03 11.43
CA GLN A 57 -16.70 2.26 10.29
C GLN A 57 -15.59 1.95 9.27
N ARG A 58 -14.76 2.94 8.91
CA ARG A 58 -13.64 2.75 7.98
C ARG A 58 -12.63 1.75 8.52
N VAL A 59 -12.24 1.89 9.79
CA VAL A 59 -11.36 0.97 10.50
C VAL A 59 -11.93 -0.44 10.51
N HIS A 60 -13.22 -0.60 10.84
CA HIS A 60 -13.86 -1.91 10.87
C HIS A 60 -13.84 -2.59 9.50
N THR A 61 -14.21 -1.87 8.44
CA THR A 61 -14.21 -2.39 7.07
C THR A 61 -12.81 -2.77 6.61
N ALA A 62 -11.82 -1.89 6.81
CA ALA A 62 -10.44 -2.14 6.41
C ALA A 62 -9.83 -3.30 7.20
N ARG A 63 -10.09 -3.38 8.51
CA ARG A 63 -9.65 -4.49 9.37
C ARG A 63 -10.16 -5.83 8.85
N THR A 64 -11.46 -5.96 8.57
CA THR A 64 -12.03 -7.23 8.11
C THR A 64 -11.38 -7.71 6.81
N ARG A 65 -11.16 -6.80 5.85
CA ARG A 65 -10.47 -7.13 4.60
C ARG A 65 -9.02 -7.49 4.81
N LEU A 66 -8.33 -6.74 5.67
CA LEU A 66 -6.92 -6.96 5.97
C LEU A 66 -6.69 -8.34 6.60
N ILE A 67 -7.59 -8.82 7.48
CA ILE A 67 -7.51 -10.17 8.05
C ILE A 67 -7.49 -11.23 6.95
N ASP A 68 -8.38 -11.12 5.96
CA ASP A 68 -8.45 -12.09 4.87
C ASP A 68 -7.21 -12.03 3.99
N LEU A 69 -6.71 -10.82 3.70
CA LEU A 69 -5.49 -10.64 2.91
C LEU A 69 -4.23 -11.13 3.62
N GLU A 70 -4.10 -10.87 4.92
CA GLU A 70 -3.01 -11.41 5.75
C GLU A 70 -3.02 -12.95 5.70
N ARG A 71 -4.20 -13.57 5.83
CA ARG A 71 -4.34 -15.04 5.72
C ARG A 71 -4.01 -15.55 4.32
N MET A 72 -4.34 -14.80 3.27
CA MET A 72 -3.95 -15.15 1.89
C MET A 72 -2.43 -15.11 1.71
N VAL A 73 -1.76 -14.06 2.22
CA VAL A 73 -0.30 -13.92 2.15
C VAL A 73 0.42 -15.02 2.93
N LEU A 74 -0.02 -15.31 4.16
CA LEU A 74 0.57 -16.38 4.98
C LEU A 74 0.39 -17.78 4.38
N ARG A 75 -0.55 -17.95 3.46
CA ARG A 75 -0.84 -19.22 2.76
C ARG A 75 -0.38 -19.22 1.31
N ASP A 76 0.27 -18.16 0.85
CA ASP A 76 0.71 -18.04 -0.54
C ASP A 76 2.04 -18.77 -0.74
N ASP A 77 1.97 -20.01 -1.21
CA ASP A 77 3.14 -20.85 -1.51
C ASP A 77 4.10 -20.19 -2.52
N SER A 78 3.63 -19.25 -3.35
CA SER A 78 4.49 -18.54 -4.32
C SER A 78 5.50 -17.58 -3.66
N LEU A 79 5.30 -17.26 -2.37
CA LEU A 79 6.22 -16.44 -1.59
C LEU A 79 7.34 -17.27 -0.93
N VAL A 80 7.16 -18.60 -0.84
CA VAL A 80 8.16 -19.49 -0.23
C VAL A 80 9.42 -19.52 -1.10
N GLY A 81 10.56 -19.17 -0.50
CA GLY A 81 11.85 -19.09 -1.21
C GLY A 81 12.01 -17.86 -2.12
N ARG A 82 11.02 -16.95 -2.17
CA ARG A 82 11.08 -15.74 -3.00
C ARG A 82 11.91 -14.64 -2.32
N ASN A 83 13.18 -14.53 -2.72
CA ASN A 83 14.14 -13.58 -2.13
C ASN A 83 14.06 -12.13 -2.66
N THR A 84 12.87 -11.65 -3.04
CA THR A 84 12.75 -10.24 -3.41
C THR A 84 12.88 -9.35 -2.16
N PRO A 85 13.48 -8.14 -2.25
CA PRO A 85 13.64 -7.27 -1.09
C PRO A 85 12.32 -6.93 -0.39
N THR A 86 11.22 -6.86 -1.14
CA THR A 86 9.87 -6.59 -0.59
C THR A 86 9.39 -7.73 0.29
N VAL A 87 9.43 -8.97 -0.22
CA VAL A 87 9.05 -10.17 0.54
C VAL A 87 9.94 -10.32 1.77
N LYS A 88 11.26 -10.16 1.62
CA LYS A 88 12.20 -10.23 2.75
C LYS A 88 11.84 -9.21 3.83
N ARG A 89 11.64 -7.93 3.47
CA ARG A 89 11.27 -6.89 4.44
C ARG A 89 9.93 -7.15 5.12
N ALA A 90 8.94 -7.63 4.38
CA ALA A 90 7.62 -7.95 4.90
C ALA A 90 7.70 -9.01 6.01
N PHE A 91 8.41 -10.12 5.76
CA PHE A 91 8.55 -11.19 6.76
C PHE A 91 9.57 -10.86 7.86
N ASP A 92 10.63 -10.10 7.58
CA ASP A 92 11.57 -9.62 8.61
C ASP A 92 10.89 -8.66 9.62
N ASN A 93 9.86 -7.93 9.19
CA ASN A 93 9.10 -6.99 10.01
C ASN A 93 7.66 -7.51 10.19
N TYR A 94 7.54 -8.75 10.66
CA TYR A 94 6.26 -9.46 10.77
C TYR A 94 5.19 -8.65 11.51
N ASP A 95 5.51 -8.13 12.70
CA ASP A 95 4.54 -7.40 13.53
C ASP A 95 4.01 -6.10 12.89
N LEU A 96 4.86 -5.43 12.12
CA LEU A 96 4.48 -4.23 11.37
C LEU A 96 3.70 -4.59 10.09
N THR A 97 3.98 -5.77 9.54
CA THR A 97 3.45 -6.21 8.25
C THR A 97 2.08 -6.83 8.37
N PHE A 98 1.95 -7.82 9.26
CA PHE A 98 0.74 -8.58 9.58
C PHE A 98 0.07 -7.99 10.82
N LEU A 99 -0.28 -6.70 10.69
CA LEU A 99 -0.66 -5.85 11.80
C LEU A 99 -1.84 -6.40 12.61
N VAL A 100 -2.84 -7.00 11.95
CA VAL A 100 -4.01 -7.52 12.67
C VAL A 100 -3.68 -8.81 13.42
N HIS A 101 -2.93 -9.73 12.80
CA HIS A 101 -2.45 -10.93 13.50
C HIS A 101 -1.56 -10.57 14.68
N ALA A 102 -0.58 -9.69 14.50
CA ALA A 102 0.33 -9.27 15.57
C ALA A 102 -0.40 -8.59 16.73
N ALA A 103 -1.41 -7.76 16.44
CA ALA A 103 -2.26 -7.16 17.48
C ALA A 103 -3.06 -8.21 18.26
N ILE A 104 -3.60 -9.23 17.59
CA ILE A 104 -4.32 -10.33 18.23
C ILE A 104 -3.38 -11.18 19.09
N GLU A 105 -2.19 -11.51 18.58
CA GLU A 105 -1.17 -12.30 19.31
C GLU A 105 -0.72 -11.60 20.59
N LYS A 106 -0.67 -10.27 20.58
CA LYS A 106 -0.28 -9.45 21.73
C LYS A 106 -1.44 -9.02 22.64
N ASP A 107 -2.68 -9.40 22.30
CA ASP A 107 -3.91 -8.93 22.97
C ASP A 107 -3.99 -7.39 23.07
N MET A 108 -3.65 -6.71 21.98
CA MET A 108 -3.61 -5.24 21.89
C MET A 108 -4.64 -4.72 20.88
N ALA A 109 -5.06 -3.47 21.07
CA ALA A 109 -5.73 -2.75 20.01
C ALA A 109 -4.77 -2.57 18.82
N ILE A 110 -5.30 -2.68 17.60
CA ILE A 110 -4.48 -2.62 16.37
C ILE A 110 -3.70 -1.30 16.28
N SER A 111 -4.32 -0.18 16.64
CA SER A 111 -3.67 1.13 16.69
C SER A 111 -2.50 1.14 17.67
N ASP A 112 -2.66 0.53 18.83
CA ASP A 112 -1.66 0.54 19.90
C ASP A 112 -0.48 -0.35 19.51
N SER A 113 -0.77 -1.52 18.93
CA SER A 113 0.26 -2.41 18.38
C SER A 113 1.06 -1.72 17.28
N TRP A 114 0.38 -1.02 16.36
CA TRP A 114 1.05 -0.24 15.30
C TRP A 114 1.92 0.88 15.87
N LEU A 115 1.39 1.66 16.82
CA LEU A 115 2.11 2.75 17.47
C LEU A 115 3.37 2.25 18.19
N GLU A 116 3.27 1.13 18.90
CA GLU A 116 4.43 0.50 19.54
C GLU A 116 5.49 0.09 18.52
N GLN A 117 5.10 -0.51 17.39
CA GLN A 117 6.03 -0.90 16.33
C GLN A 117 6.75 0.30 15.68
N VAL A 118 6.11 1.47 15.62
CA VAL A 118 6.76 2.71 15.14
C VAL A 118 7.52 3.46 16.25
N GLY A 119 7.63 2.87 17.45
CA GLY A 119 8.38 3.43 18.58
C GLY A 119 7.61 4.44 19.43
N LEU A 120 6.30 4.54 19.24
CA LEU A 120 5.40 5.39 20.02
C LEU A 120 4.70 4.55 21.10
N THR A 121 5.32 4.46 22.28
CA THR A 121 4.70 3.85 23.46
C THR A 121 4.06 4.91 24.35
N THR A 122 3.07 4.53 25.14
CA THR A 122 2.47 5.42 26.15
C THR A 122 3.54 5.97 27.11
N GLN A 123 4.50 5.15 27.52
CA GLN A 123 5.60 5.56 28.39
C GLN A 123 6.51 6.59 27.69
N ALA A 124 6.85 6.38 26.43
CA ALA A 124 7.63 7.34 25.64
C ALA A 124 6.88 8.66 25.46
N LEU A 125 5.57 8.60 25.20
CA LEU A 125 4.71 9.78 25.08
C LEU A 125 4.59 10.54 26.41
N MET A 126 4.44 9.84 27.53
CA MET A 126 4.34 10.45 28.87
C MET A 126 5.69 11.01 29.36
N ALA A 127 6.81 10.39 28.97
CA ALA A 127 8.15 10.89 29.25
C ALA A 127 8.55 12.06 28.33
N ALA A 128 7.90 12.20 27.17
CA ALA A 128 8.16 13.28 26.24
C ALA A 128 7.78 14.63 26.85
N THR A 129 8.78 15.36 27.32
CA THR A 129 8.58 16.73 27.81
C THR A 129 8.41 17.63 26.59
N LYS A 130 7.30 18.38 26.51
CA LYS A 130 7.06 19.37 25.45
C LYS A 130 8.21 20.38 25.44
N GLY A 131 9.16 20.21 24.51
CA GLY A 131 10.21 21.19 24.26
C GLY A 131 9.55 22.48 23.80
N ARG A 132 9.52 23.49 24.68
CA ARG A 132 9.06 24.83 24.34
C ARG A 132 10.07 25.41 23.35
N ARG A 133 9.74 25.40 22.06
CA ARG A 133 10.34 26.26 21.04
C ARG A 133 9.37 27.38 20.74
#